data_AF-A0AA37WRU6-F1
#
_entry.id   AF-A0AA37WRU6-F1
#
_cell.length_a   1.000
_cell.length_b   1.000
_cell.length_c   1.000
_cell.angle_alpha   90.00
_cell.angle_beta   90.00
_cell.angle_gamma   90.00
#
_symmetry.space_group_name_H-M   'P 1'
#
loop_
_entity.id
_entity.type
_entity.pdbx_description
1 polymer ?
#
loop_
_entity_poly.entity_id
_entity_poly.type
_entity_poly.pdbx_seq_one_letter_code
_entity_poly.pdbx_strand_id
1 'polypeptide(L)'
;MQNALFVGVSSQMALQRELDVIANNMANVSTTGFKARNSRFQEYLMPVASADSFARPDRRLSYVIDQGTALDLGQGPVEQTGNPLNVAVKGSAFIAVQSPQGERYTRNGAFELDAQGTLVTSDGNKVVGDGGPITINPQETGLAIGPDGTVSTNLGIRGKIKLVTFANPQRLTNEGANLYASPDPARPAGIDGRLEPAALERSNVRPVIEMTRLMDVNRSYAMVSSMISRLDDLRGTAIRRLADVA
;
A
#
# COMPACT_ATOMS: atom_id res chain seq x y z
N MET A 1 32.04 5.38 20.34
CA MET A 1 30.94 4.62 20.98
C MET A 1 29.55 5.23 20.77
N GLN A 2 29.36 6.56 20.81
CA GLN A 2 28.07 7.21 20.50
C GLN A 2 27.52 6.86 19.11
N ASN A 3 28.39 6.81 18.10
CA ASN A 3 28.01 6.45 16.73
C ASN A 3 27.39 5.04 16.63
N ALA A 4 27.84 4.07 17.43
CA ALA A 4 27.29 2.72 17.43
C ALA A 4 25.86 2.66 17.98
N LEU A 5 25.51 3.51 18.97
CA LEU A 5 24.13 3.62 19.44
C LEU A 5 23.24 4.32 18.41
N PHE A 6 23.72 5.39 17.76
CA PHE A 6 22.95 6.06 16.72
C PHE A 6 22.68 5.15 15.50
N VAL A 7 23.67 4.34 15.12
CA VAL A 7 23.50 3.30 14.08
C VAL A 7 22.52 2.21 14.55
N GLY A 8 22.60 1.78 15.81
CA GLY A 8 21.66 0.82 16.38
C GLY A 8 20.22 1.33 16.41
N VAL A 9 20.00 2.56 16.90
CA VAL A 9 18.66 3.19 16.98
C VAL A 9 18.09 3.45 15.59
N SER A 10 18.88 3.96 14.64
CA SER A 10 18.41 4.13 13.26
C SER A 10 18.02 2.80 12.60
N SER A 11 18.77 1.73 12.88
CA SER A 11 18.42 0.38 12.42
C SER A 11 17.13 -0.13 13.07
N GLN A 12 16.92 0.10 14.37
CA GLN A 12 15.66 -0.25 15.05
C GLN A 12 14.45 0.48 14.46
N MET A 13 14.59 1.78 14.19
CA MET A 13 13.52 2.57 13.57
C MET A 13 13.16 2.05 12.18
N ALA A 14 14.16 1.67 11.38
CA ALA A 14 13.94 1.08 10.07
C ALA A 14 13.22 -0.29 10.17
N LEU A 15 13.68 -1.16 11.07
CA LEU A 15 13.06 -2.48 11.30
C LEU A 15 11.63 -2.35 11.83
N GLN A 16 11.36 -1.41 12.74
CA GLN A 16 10.02 -1.14 13.24
C GLN A 16 9.07 -0.72 12.11
N ARG A 17 9.53 0.15 11.22
CA ARG A 17 8.75 0.55 10.04
C ARG A 17 8.52 -0.62 9.09
N GLU A 18 9.49 -1.52 8.95
CA GLU A 18 9.29 -2.76 8.17
C GLU A 18 8.20 -3.64 8.77
N LEU A 19 8.20 -3.80 10.11
CA LEU A 19 7.15 -4.52 10.82
C LEU A 19 5.78 -3.90 10.57
N ASP A 20 5.66 -2.56 10.60
CA ASP A 20 4.41 -1.86 10.34
C ASP A 20 3.90 -2.11 8.91
N VAL A 21 4.80 -2.10 7.92
CA VAL A 21 4.45 -2.39 6.52
C VAL A 21 3.98 -3.84 6.36
N ILE A 22 4.70 -4.80 6.94
CA ILE A 22 4.34 -6.23 6.88
C ILE A 22 2.99 -6.46 7.59
N ALA A 23 2.79 -5.87 8.77
CA ALA A 23 1.55 -5.96 9.51
C ALA A 23 0.36 -5.40 8.71
N ASN A 24 0.55 -4.26 8.04
CA ASN A 24 -0.47 -3.68 7.17
C ASN A 24 -0.79 -4.57 5.96
N ASN A 25 0.22 -5.14 5.31
CA ASN A 25 0.03 -6.08 4.20
C ASN A 25 -0.72 -7.33 4.68
N MET A 26 -0.31 -7.94 5.80
CA MET A 26 -0.95 -9.13 6.36
C MET A 26 -2.41 -8.90 6.75
N ALA A 27 -2.71 -7.75 7.38
CA ALA A 27 -4.08 -7.40 7.75
C ALA A 27 -5.01 -7.26 6.53
N ASN A 28 -4.45 -6.95 5.36
CA ASN A 28 -5.20 -6.72 4.12
C ASN A 28 -5.01 -7.82 3.07
N VAL A 29 -4.58 -9.02 3.47
CA VAL A 29 -4.47 -10.19 2.57
C VAL A 29 -5.82 -10.56 1.97
N SER A 30 -6.89 -10.47 2.76
CA SER A 30 -8.24 -10.84 2.30
C SER A 30 -9.01 -9.67 1.69
N THR A 31 -8.44 -8.46 1.73
CA THR A 31 -9.09 -7.24 1.26
C THR A 31 -9.10 -7.20 -0.27
N THR A 32 -10.28 -7.05 -0.85
CA THR A 32 -10.49 -6.92 -2.30
C THR A 32 -9.81 -5.66 -2.84
N GLY A 33 -9.07 -5.81 -3.94
CA GLY A 33 -8.38 -4.71 -4.63
C GLY A 33 -7.21 -4.09 -3.87
N PHE A 34 -6.77 -4.69 -2.76
CA PHE A 34 -5.63 -4.19 -1.98
C PHE A 34 -4.31 -4.36 -2.74
N LYS A 35 -3.43 -3.37 -2.59
CA LYS A 35 -2.10 -3.33 -3.20
C LYS A 35 -1.02 -3.32 -2.13
N ALA A 36 -0.18 -4.35 -2.18
CA ALA A 36 0.92 -4.57 -1.28
C ALA A 36 1.87 -3.36 -1.27
N ARG A 37 2.37 -3.06 -0.09
CA ARG A 37 3.34 -2.01 0.13
C ARG A 37 4.73 -2.64 0.25
N ASN A 38 5.69 -2.12 -0.49
CA ASN A 38 7.08 -2.54 -0.44
C ASN A 38 7.92 -1.50 0.29
N SER A 39 8.54 -1.88 1.41
CA SER A 39 9.57 -1.05 2.02
C SER A 39 10.83 -1.09 1.14
N ARG A 40 11.23 0.07 0.61
CA ARG A 40 12.53 0.26 -0.06
C ARG A 40 13.47 0.94 0.93
N PHE A 41 14.44 0.19 1.44
CA PHE A 41 15.53 0.77 2.21
C PHE A 41 16.66 1.18 1.26
N GLN A 42 17.11 2.42 1.37
CA GLN A 42 18.38 2.84 0.81
C GLN A 42 19.38 3.01 1.93
N GLU A 43 20.53 2.37 1.75
CA GLU A 43 21.70 2.56 2.58
C GLU A 43 22.25 3.97 2.34
N TYR A 44 22.14 4.86 3.33
CA TYR A 44 22.76 6.16 3.33
C TYR A 44 24.15 6.07 3.94
N LEU A 45 25.17 6.11 3.08
CA LEU A 45 26.55 6.24 3.51
C LEU A 45 26.82 7.69 3.91
N MET A 46 27.12 7.94 5.19
CA MET A 46 27.59 9.26 5.61
C MET A 46 28.92 9.55 4.91
N PRO A 47 29.06 10.68 4.17
CA PRO A 47 30.37 11.18 3.81
C PRO A 47 31.06 11.56 5.13
N VAL A 48 32.22 10.95 5.36
CA VAL A 48 32.94 10.90 6.64
C VAL A 48 33.06 12.28 7.29
N ALA A 49 32.95 12.35 8.62
CA ALA A 49 33.59 13.41 9.39
C ALA A 49 35.11 13.27 9.15
N SER A 50 35.69 14.12 8.30
CA SER A 50 37.14 14.14 8.08
C SER A 50 37.81 14.71 9.32
N ALA A 51 38.42 13.84 10.14
CA ALA A 51 39.46 14.24 11.06
C ALA A 51 40.78 13.67 10.53
N ASP A 52 41.59 14.52 9.90
CA ASP A 52 42.92 14.20 9.34
C ASP A 52 43.99 13.85 10.40
N SER A 53 43.59 13.39 11.60
CA SER A 53 44.47 13.23 12.75
C SER A 53 44.67 11.79 13.24
N PHE A 54 44.07 10.78 12.58
CA PHE A 54 44.28 9.37 12.95
C PHE A 54 44.75 8.51 11.77
N ALA A 55 45.83 7.76 11.98
CA ALA A 55 46.53 6.92 10.99
C ALA A 55 45.76 5.67 10.51
N ARG A 56 44.44 5.62 10.72
CA ARG A 56 43.54 4.62 10.14
C ARG A 56 42.27 5.35 9.69
N PRO A 57 41.88 5.29 8.41
CA PRO A 57 40.65 5.93 7.96
C PRO A 57 39.46 5.31 8.72
N ASP A 58 38.68 6.17 9.38
CA ASP A 58 37.45 5.76 10.04
C ASP A 58 36.55 5.03 9.03
N ARG A 59 36.04 3.86 9.41
CA ARG A 59 35.16 3.07 8.55
C ARG A 59 33.90 3.88 8.23
N ARG A 60 33.49 3.83 6.96
CA ARG A 60 32.26 4.45 6.46
C ARG A 60 31.08 4.04 7.36
N LEU A 61 30.38 5.02 7.92
CA LEU A 61 29.16 4.80 8.70
C LEU A 61 27.97 4.76 7.72
N SER A 62 27.23 3.68 7.80
CA SER A 62 26.03 3.44 7.02
C SER A 62 24.79 3.63 7.90
N TYR A 63 23.84 4.42 7.42
CA TYR A 63 22.53 4.66 8.02
C TYR A 63 21.45 4.15 7.06
N VAL A 64 20.24 3.91 7.57
CA VAL A 64 19.09 3.61 6.71
C VAL A 64 18.24 4.87 6.59
N ILE A 65 18.05 5.38 5.37
CA ILE A 65 17.09 6.46 5.08
C ILE A 65 15.88 5.86 4.37
N ASP A 66 14.70 6.22 4.86
CA ASP A 66 13.42 5.83 4.27
C ASP A 66 13.04 6.79 3.12
N GLN A 67 12.70 6.24 1.96
CA GLN A 67 12.20 6.98 0.79
C GLN A 67 10.71 6.73 0.52
N GLY A 68 9.94 6.34 1.54
CA GLY A 68 8.52 6.08 1.44
C GLY A 68 8.23 4.65 0.98
N THR A 69 7.04 4.17 1.32
CA THR A 69 6.63 2.80 0.99
C THR A 69 6.04 2.76 -0.42
N ALA A 70 6.77 2.19 -1.37
CA ALA A 70 6.32 2.06 -2.75
C ALA A 70 5.13 1.09 -2.85
N LEU A 71 4.11 1.46 -3.62
CA LEU A 71 2.96 0.59 -3.90
C LEU A 71 3.32 -0.40 -5.01
N ASP A 72 3.08 -1.68 -4.76
CA ASP A 72 3.05 -2.70 -5.82
C ASP A 72 1.67 -2.70 -6.47
N LEU A 73 1.59 -2.06 -7.64
CA LEU A 73 0.36 -1.96 -8.43
C LEU A 73 0.12 -3.15 -9.36
N GLY A 74 0.93 -4.21 -9.22
CA GLY A 74 0.73 -5.49 -9.91
C GLY A 74 -0.66 -6.05 -9.65
N GLN A 75 -1.21 -6.75 -10.64
CA GLN A 75 -2.54 -7.34 -10.53
C GLN A 75 -2.54 -8.53 -9.56
N GLY A 76 -3.52 -8.57 -8.67
CA GLY A 76 -3.76 -9.70 -7.78
C GLY A 76 -4.49 -10.85 -8.48
N PRO A 77 -4.66 -12.00 -7.82
CA PRO A 77 -5.46 -13.08 -8.37
C PRO A 77 -6.92 -12.63 -8.51
N VAL A 78 -7.54 -12.97 -9.64
CA VAL A 78 -8.96 -12.70 -9.91
C VAL A 78 -9.77 -13.93 -9.49
N GLU A 79 -10.76 -13.71 -8.63
CA GLU A 79 -11.65 -14.75 -8.12
C GLU A 79 -13.06 -14.54 -8.67
N GLN A 80 -13.63 -15.61 -9.25
CA GLN A 80 -15.00 -15.60 -9.73
C GLN A 80 -15.96 -15.74 -8.55
N THR A 81 -16.81 -14.73 -8.37
CA THR A 81 -17.76 -14.65 -7.24
C THR A 81 -19.20 -14.97 -7.63
N GLY A 82 -19.55 -14.84 -8.92
CA GLY A 82 -20.92 -15.04 -9.41
C GLY A 82 -21.89 -13.89 -9.11
N ASN A 83 -21.50 -12.89 -8.29
CA ASN A 83 -22.34 -11.74 -8.00
C ASN A 83 -22.24 -10.71 -9.15
N PRO A 84 -23.35 -10.31 -9.80
CA PRO A 84 -23.31 -9.37 -10.93
C PRO A 84 -22.79 -7.97 -10.58
N LEU A 85 -22.80 -7.59 -9.30
CA LEU A 85 -22.26 -6.31 -8.81
C LEU A 85 -20.75 -6.34 -8.54
N ASN A 86 -20.15 -7.52 -8.58
CA ASN A 86 -18.71 -7.67 -8.44
C ASN A 86 -18.04 -7.56 -9.80
N VAL A 87 -17.02 -6.70 -9.89
CA VAL A 87 -16.18 -6.58 -11.08
C VAL A 87 -14.71 -6.59 -10.72
N ALA A 88 -13.91 -7.26 -11.55
CA ALA A 88 -12.46 -7.20 -11.46
C ALA A 88 -11.93 -6.34 -12.60
N VAL A 89 -11.01 -5.42 -12.31
CA VAL A 89 -10.35 -4.63 -13.35
C VAL A 89 -9.25 -5.46 -13.98
N LYS A 90 -9.23 -5.56 -15.31
CA LYS A 90 -8.12 -6.15 -16.06
C LYS A 90 -7.07 -5.10 -16.38
N GLY A 91 -5.81 -5.49 -16.22
CA GLY A 91 -4.67 -4.64 -16.56
C GLY A 91 -4.42 -3.52 -15.54
N SER A 92 -4.02 -2.35 -16.02
CA SER A 92 -3.54 -1.25 -15.19
C SER A 92 -4.58 -0.16 -14.89
N ALA A 93 -5.83 -0.36 -15.27
CA ALA A 93 -6.89 0.63 -15.07
C ALA A 93 -7.34 0.73 -13.61
N PHE A 94 -8.06 1.80 -13.29
CA PHE A 94 -8.68 2.08 -12.02
C PHE A 94 -10.11 2.56 -12.23
N ILE A 95 -10.95 2.33 -11.23
CA ILE A 95 -12.34 2.76 -11.19
C ILE A 95 -12.39 4.13 -10.52
N ALA A 96 -13.07 5.10 -11.14
CA ALA A 96 -13.31 6.39 -10.51
C ALA A 96 -14.49 6.32 -9.54
N VAL A 97 -14.28 6.83 -8.33
CA VAL A 97 -15.29 6.93 -7.27
C VAL A 97 -15.30 8.34 -6.69
N GLN A 98 -16.47 8.76 -6.22
CA GLN A 98 -16.67 10.05 -5.58
C GLN A 98 -16.59 9.84 -4.07
N SER A 99 -15.50 10.34 -3.48
CA SER A 99 -15.34 10.47 -2.03
C SER A 99 -15.79 11.85 -1.54
N PRO A 100 -15.99 12.06 -0.23
CA PRO A 100 -16.20 13.39 0.34
C PRO A 100 -15.09 14.40 0.01
N GLN A 101 -13.87 13.92 -0.23
CA GLN A 101 -12.68 14.72 -0.57
C GLN A 101 -12.49 14.93 -2.09
N GLY A 102 -13.46 14.52 -2.90
CA GLY A 102 -13.42 14.64 -4.37
C GLY A 102 -13.34 13.28 -5.09
N GLU A 103 -13.07 13.34 -6.40
CA GLU A 103 -12.85 12.13 -7.20
C GLU A 103 -11.59 11.40 -6.71
N ARG A 104 -11.71 10.09 -6.51
CA ARG A 104 -10.65 9.17 -6.11
C ARG A 104 -10.71 7.92 -6.96
N TYR A 105 -9.65 7.14 -6.91
CA TYR A 105 -9.48 5.97 -7.76
C TYR A 105 -9.37 4.71 -6.91
N THR A 106 -9.97 3.61 -7.35
CA THR A 106 -9.89 2.34 -6.63
C THR A 106 -9.71 1.16 -7.60
N ARG A 107 -9.16 0.07 -7.07
CA ARG A 107 -9.14 -1.25 -7.70
C ARG A 107 -10.19 -2.19 -7.10
N ASN A 108 -10.86 -1.76 -6.03
CA ASN A 108 -11.93 -2.53 -5.42
C ASN A 108 -13.19 -2.41 -6.28
N GLY A 109 -13.63 -3.53 -6.86
CA GLY A 109 -14.87 -3.61 -7.62
C GLY A 109 -15.97 -4.41 -6.92
N ALA A 110 -15.90 -4.53 -5.59
CA ALA A 110 -17.04 -5.00 -4.80
C ALA A 110 -18.01 -3.84 -4.59
N PHE A 111 -19.10 -3.83 -5.36
CA PHE A 111 -20.12 -2.80 -5.30
C PHE A 111 -21.41 -3.28 -4.67
N GLU A 112 -22.14 -2.32 -4.11
CA GLU A 112 -23.44 -2.50 -3.51
C GLU A 112 -24.35 -1.34 -3.93
N LEU A 113 -25.66 -1.51 -3.70
CA LEU A 113 -26.62 -0.43 -3.89
C LEU A 113 -26.95 0.17 -2.53
N ASP A 114 -26.85 1.50 -2.43
CA ASP A 114 -27.31 2.21 -1.24
C ASP A 114 -28.84 2.28 -1.17
N ALA A 115 -29.37 2.82 -0.06
CA ALA A 115 -30.82 2.97 0.14
C ALA A 115 -31.49 3.90 -0.89
N GLN A 116 -30.72 4.71 -1.62
CA GLN A 116 -31.16 5.60 -2.68
C GLN A 116 -31.04 4.96 -4.07
N GLY A 117 -30.57 3.70 -4.15
CA GLY A 117 -30.35 2.99 -5.41
C GLY A 117 -29.09 3.45 -6.16
N THR A 118 -28.16 4.14 -5.51
CA THR A 118 -26.88 4.52 -6.09
C THR A 118 -25.88 3.38 -5.95
N LEU A 119 -25.10 3.13 -7.01
CA LEU A 119 -23.99 2.20 -6.97
C LEU A 119 -22.87 2.78 -6.11
N VAL A 120 -22.53 2.08 -5.03
CA VAL A 120 -21.51 2.46 -4.06
C VAL A 120 -20.50 1.35 -3.84
N THR A 121 -19.29 1.70 -3.40
CA THR A 121 -18.32 0.72 -2.86
C THR A 121 -18.74 0.25 -1.48
N SER A 122 -18.12 -0.82 -0.96
CA SER A 122 -18.23 -1.27 0.44
C SER A 122 -18.02 -0.15 1.47
N ASP A 123 -17.20 0.86 1.16
CA ASP A 123 -16.91 2.00 2.02
C ASP A 123 -17.89 3.18 1.87
N GLY A 124 -18.96 3.00 1.08
CA GLY A 124 -20.00 4.02 0.85
C GLY A 124 -19.65 5.11 -0.18
N ASN A 125 -18.51 5.01 -0.88
CA ASN A 125 -18.15 5.94 -1.94
C ASN A 125 -18.97 5.67 -3.21
N LYS A 126 -19.49 6.72 -3.85
CA LYS A 126 -20.33 6.57 -5.05
C LYS A 126 -19.49 6.25 -6.27
N VAL A 127 -19.89 5.27 -7.06
CA VAL A 127 -19.19 4.93 -8.31
C VAL A 127 -19.51 5.99 -9.37
N VAL A 128 -18.47 6.59 -9.96
CA VAL A 128 -18.62 7.63 -10.97
C VAL A 128 -18.69 6.97 -12.35
N GLY A 129 -19.75 7.26 -13.08
CA GLY A 129 -19.86 6.94 -14.50
C GLY A 129 -19.56 8.15 -15.41
N ASP A 130 -19.67 7.94 -16.72
CA ASP A 130 -19.43 8.98 -17.74
C ASP A 130 -20.32 10.23 -17.57
N GLY A 131 -21.53 10.07 -17.00
CA GLY A 131 -22.50 11.14 -16.76
C GLY A 131 -22.67 11.57 -15.29
N GLY A 132 -21.83 11.08 -14.37
CA GLY A 132 -22.00 11.27 -12.92
C GLY A 132 -22.28 9.95 -12.17
N PRO A 133 -22.72 10.01 -10.90
CA PRO A 133 -23.02 8.82 -10.11
C PRO A 133 -24.07 7.93 -10.77
N ILE A 134 -23.84 6.62 -10.77
CA ILE A 134 -24.76 5.65 -11.38
C ILE A 134 -25.89 5.34 -10.40
N THR A 135 -27.11 5.74 -10.74
CA THR A 135 -28.32 5.49 -9.94
C THR A 135 -29.28 4.54 -10.65
N ILE A 136 -29.97 3.72 -9.86
CA ILE A 136 -30.85 2.66 -10.31
C ILE A 136 -32.17 2.78 -9.55
N ASN A 137 -33.27 2.75 -10.28
CA ASN A 137 -34.58 2.84 -9.64
C ASN A 137 -34.92 1.51 -8.92
N PRO A 138 -35.58 1.56 -7.76
CA PRO A 138 -35.93 0.34 -7.00
C PRO A 138 -36.82 -0.67 -7.74
N GLN A 139 -37.49 -0.25 -8.82
CA GLN A 139 -38.34 -1.09 -9.65
C GLN A 139 -37.56 -1.90 -10.70
N GLU A 140 -36.27 -1.61 -10.86
CA GLU A 140 -35.40 -2.25 -11.84
C GLU A 140 -34.77 -3.51 -11.27
N THR A 141 -34.70 -4.55 -12.09
CA THR A 141 -34.15 -5.85 -11.72
C THR A 141 -33.18 -6.34 -12.80
N GLY A 142 -32.40 -7.37 -12.49
CA GLY A 142 -31.43 -7.92 -13.44
C GLY A 142 -30.26 -6.97 -13.71
N LEU A 143 -29.81 -6.25 -12.69
CA LEU A 143 -28.62 -5.41 -12.77
C LEU A 143 -27.40 -6.25 -13.15
N ALA A 144 -26.72 -5.84 -14.21
CA ALA A 144 -25.50 -6.46 -14.69
C ALA A 144 -24.50 -5.39 -15.14
N ILE A 145 -23.22 -5.68 -14.94
CA ILE A 145 -22.12 -4.83 -15.41
C ILE A 145 -21.40 -5.56 -16.54
N GLY A 146 -21.30 -4.92 -17.70
CA GLY A 146 -20.62 -5.42 -18.88
C GLY A 146 -19.09 -5.33 -18.78
N PRO A 147 -18.36 -6.05 -19.64
CA PRO A 147 -16.89 -6.04 -19.66
C PRO A 147 -16.28 -4.70 -20.09
N ASP A 148 -17.08 -3.82 -20.69
CA ASP A 148 -16.72 -2.45 -21.02
C ASP A 148 -17.05 -1.45 -19.89
N GLY A 149 -17.63 -1.92 -18.79
CA GLY A 149 -18.10 -1.10 -17.69
C GLY A 149 -19.53 -0.56 -17.86
N THR A 150 -20.25 -0.97 -18.90
CA THR A 150 -21.65 -0.56 -19.07
C THR A 150 -22.54 -1.22 -18.02
N VAL A 151 -23.26 -0.41 -17.26
CA VAL A 151 -24.23 -0.84 -16.25
C VAL A 151 -25.61 -0.85 -16.88
N SER A 152 -26.24 -2.04 -16.90
CA SER A 152 -27.54 -2.26 -17.53
C SER A 152 -28.50 -2.97 -16.59
N THR A 153 -29.80 -2.71 -16.78
CA THR A 153 -30.91 -3.36 -16.09
C THR A 153 -31.92 -3.91 -17.11
N ASN A 154 -32.97 -4.57 -16.62
CA ASN A 154 -34.11 -4.99 -17.43
C ASN A 154 -34.81 -3.86 -18.20
N LEU A 155 -34.64 -2.59 -17.79
CA LEU A 155 -35.22 -1.41 -18.43
C LEU A 155 -34.25 -0.65 -19.34
N GLY A 156 -33.00 -1.11 -19.48
CA GLY A 156 -32.01 -0.54 -20.40
C GLY A 156 -30.68 -0.17 -19.73
N ILE A 157 -29.87 0.65 -20.42
CA ILE A 157 -28.55 1.07 -19.96
C ILE A 157 -28.68 2.29 -19.03
N ARG A 158 -28.02 2.25 -17.86
CA ARG A 158 -28.05 3.32 -16.86
C ARG A 158 -26.79 4.18 -16.85
N GLY A 159 -25.67 3.64 -17.30
CA GLY A 159 -24.43 4.39 -17.41
C GLY A 159 -23.26 3.48 -17.71
N LYS A 160 -22.07 4.07 -17.81
CA LYS A 160 -20.82 3.35 -17.98
C LYS A 160 -19.85 3.78 -16.90
N ILE A 161 -19.28 2.82 -16.18
CA ILE A 161 -18.29 3.06 -15.13
C ILE A 161 -17.06 3.73 -15.75
N LYS A 162 -16.65 4.85 -15.15
CA LYS A 162 -15.49 5.60 -15.62
C LYS A 162 -14.21 4.87 -15.22
N LEU A 163 -13.55 4.29 -16.22
CA LEU A 163 -12.25 3.63 -16.08
C LEU A 163 -11.13 4.56 -16.51
N VAL A 164 -10.10 4.67 -15.66
CA VAL A 164 -8.98 5.57 -15.89
C VAL A 164 -7.64 4.85 -15.77
N THR A 165 -6.62 5.40 -16.42
CA THR A 165 -5.22 4.98 -16.34
C THR A 165 -4.34 6.19 -16.04
N PHE A 166 -3.15 5.91 -15.53
CA PHE A 166 -2.15 6.93 -15.18
C PHE A 166 -0.85 6.64 -15.93
N ALA A 167 -0.21 7.69 -16.44
CA ALA A 167 1.09 7.55 -17.10
C ALA A 167 2.18 7.10 -16.10
N ASN A 168 2.13 7.62 -14.86
CA ASN A 168 3.05 7.26 -13.78
C ASN A 168 2.28 6.75 -12.55
N PRO A 169 1.89 5.47 -12.52
CA PRO A 169 1.13 4.91 -11.40
C PRO A 169 1.88 4.95 -10.05
N GLN A 170 3.21 5.01 -10.07
CA GLN A 170 4.04 5.08 -8.85
C GLN A 170 3.90 6.40 -8.07
N ARG A 171 3.30 7.44 -8.67
CA ARG A 171 3.00 8.71 -8.01
C ARG A 171 1.62 8.73 -7.33
N LEU A 172 0.86 7.65 -7.45
CA LEU A 172 -0.41 7.51 -6.74
C LEU A 172 -0.15 7.43 -5.23
N THR A 173 -0.91 8.21 -4.48
CA THR A 173 -0.88 8.20 -3.02
C THR A 173 -2.12 7.48 -2.50
N ASN A 174 -1.92 6.47 -1.66
CA ASN A 174 -3.01 5.76 -1.02
C ASN A 174 -3.54 6.60 0.17
N GLU A 175 -4.82 6.96 0.15
CA GLU A 175 -5.48 7.77 1.19
C GLU A 175 -6.26 6.92 2.22
N GLY A 176 -6.12 5.59 2.16
CA GLY A 176 -6.89 4.63 2.96
C GLY A 176 -8.08 4.04 2.19
N ALA A 177 -8.71 3.00 2.75
CA ALA A 177 -9.88 2.33 2.16
C ALA A 177 -9.71 1.91 0.67
N ASN A 178 -8.48 1.55 0.26
CA ASN A 178 -8.13 1.27 -1.14
C ASN A 178 -8.44 2.41 -2.12
N LEU A 179 -8.45 3.65 -1.64
CA LEU A 179 -8.56 4.86 -2.43
C LEU A 179 -7.17 5.41 -2.76
N TYR A 180 -7.02 5.82 -4.01
CA TYR A 180 -5.82 6.44 -4.55
C TYR A 180 -6.14 7.85 -5.01
N ALA A 181 -5.31 8.80 -4.60
CA ALA A 181 -5.25 10.14 -5.16
C ALA A 181 -4.07 10.22 -6.13
N SER A 182 -4.26 11.03 -7.18
CA SER A 182 -3.22 11.30 -8.18
C SER A 182 -2.99 12.81 -8.28
N PRO A 183 -1.72 13.28 -8.21
CA PRO A 183 -1.39 14.64 -8.60
C PRO A 183 -1.43 14.85 -10.13
N ASP A 184 -1.29 13.76 -10.90
CA ASP A 184 -1.29 13.78 -12.36
C ASP A 184 -2.72 13.56 -12.90
N PRO A 185 -3.09 14.18 -14.03
CA PRO A 185 -4.41 14.01 -14.61
C PRO A 185 -4.64 12.56 -15.05
N ALA A 186 -5.78 12.01 -14.63
CA ALA A 186 -6.25 10.71 -15.06
C ALA A 186 -6.59 10.71 -16.56
N ARG A 187 -6.18 9.66 -17.28
CA ARG A 187 -6.54 9.47 -18.69
C ARG A 187 -7.63 8.41 -18.81
N PRO A 188 -8.62 8.55 -19.70
CA PRO A 188 -9.57 7.47 -19.98
C PRO A 188 -8.82 6.19 -20.35
N ALA A 189 -9.22 5.05 -19.78
CA ALA A 189 -8.55 3.78 -20.02
C ALA A 189 -8.75 3.25 -21.46
N GLY A 190 -9.74 3.77 -22.20
CA GLY A 190 -10.01 3.39 -23.58
C GLY A 190 -10.31 1.88 -23.72
N ILE A 191 -9.67 1.24 -24.71
CA ILE A 191 -9.85 -0.19 -25.02
C ILE A 191 -9.08 -1.09 -24.03
N ASP A 192 -8.07 -0.53 -23.36
CA ASP A 192 -7.18 -1.24 -22.44
C ASP A 192 -7.82 -1.45 -21.06
N GLY A 193 -8.78 -0.60 -20.69
CA GLY A 193 -9.59 -0.75 -19.49
C GLY A 193 -10.76 -1.70 -19.72
N ARG A 194 -10.57 -2.98 -19.41
CA ARG A 194 -11.66 -3.96 -19.41
C ARG A 194 -11.99 -4.40 -18.00
N LEU A 195 -13.26 -4.68 -17.77
CA LEU A 195 -13.75 -5.32 -16.57
C LEU A 195 -14.01 -6.80 -16.83
N GLU A 196 -13.85 -7.61 -15.80
CA GLU A 196 -14.35 -8.97 -15.73
C GLU A 196 -15.58 -8.98 -14.83
N PRO A 197 -16.79 -9.13 -15.41
CA PRO A 197 -18.02 -9.23 -14.64
C PRO A 197 -18.03 -10.44 -13.71
N ALA A 198 -18.78 -10.33 -12.62
CA ALA A 198 -18.98 -11.38 -11.63
C ALA A 198 -17.69 -11.89 -10.95
N ALA A 199 -16.60 -11.11 -11.03
CA ALA A 199 -15.30 -11.45 -10.47
C ALA A 199 -14.81 -10.34 -9.55
N LEU A 200 -13.89 -10.65 -8.64
CA LEU A 200 -13.20 -9.68 -7.80
C LEU A 200 -11.68 -9.87 -7.90
N GLU A 201 -10.95 -8.77 -7.93
CA GLU A 201 -9.50 -8.79 -7.76
C GLU A 201 -9.18 -8.93 -6.26
N ARG A 202 -8.45 -9.99 -5.87
CA ARG A 202 -7.95 -10.16 -4.50
C ARG A 202 -6.67 -9.37 -4.28
N SER A 203 -6.28 -9.25 -3.01
CA SER A 203 -4.99 -8.67 -2.62
C SER A 203 -3.83 -9.34 -3.36
N ASN A 204 -2.87 -8.55 -3.84
CA ASN A 204 -1.62 -9.09 -4.39
C ASN A 204 -0.59 -9.43 -3.29
N VAL A 205 -0.96 -9.30 -2.01
CA VAL A 205 -0.12 -9.70 -0.88
C VAL A 205 0.05 -11.22 -0.88
N ARG A 206 1.28 -11.68 -0.67
CA ARG A 206 1.64 -13.10 -0.59
C ARG A 206 1.88 -13.49 0.87
N PRO A 207 0.90 -14.10 1.57
CA PRO A 207 0.95 -14.25 3.03
C PRO A 207 2.15 -15.05 3.52
N VAL A 208 2.49 -16.13 2.81
CA VAL A 208 3.62 -17.00 3.15
C VAL A 208 4.94 -16.22 3.13
N ILE A 209 5.13 -15.35 2.14
CA ILE A 209 6.34 -14.52 2.03
C ILE A 209 6.37 -13.44 3.12
N GLU A 210 5.23 -12.79 3.35
CA GLU A 210 5.14 -11.76 4.41
C GLU A 210 5.40 -12.33 5.80
N MET A 211 4.95 -13.56 6.08
CA MET A 211 5.23 -14.25 7.35
C MET A 211 6.72 -14.59 7.49
N THR A 212 7.38 -15.06 6.43
CA THR A 212 8.84 -15.29 6.46
C THR A 212 9.58 -13.98 6.71
N ARG A 213 9.20 -12.92 5.99
CA ARG A 213 9.77 -11.58 6.18
C ARG A 213 9.56 -11.07 7.60
N LEU A 214 8.37 -11.27 8.19
CA LEU A 214 8.07 -10.91 9.58
C LEU A 214 9.02 -11.62 10.56
N MET A 215 9.29 -12.91 10.35
CA MET A 215 10.22 -13.66 11.18
C MET A 215 11.65 -13.12 11.09
N ASP A 216 12.10 -12.78 9.89
CA ASP A 216 13.45 -12.24 9.65
C ASP A 216 13.62 -10.84 10.26
N VAL A 217 12.61 -9.98 10.12
CA VAL A 217 12.61 -8.64 10.73
C VAL A 217 12.57 -8.75 12.25
N ASN A 218 11.74 -9.63 12.83
CA ASN A 218 11.70 -9.85 14.28
C ASN A 218 13.03 -10.36 14.83
N ARG A 219 13.68 -11.32 14.13
CA ARG A 219 15.02 -11.80 14.50
C ARG A 219 16.04 -10.67 14.44
N SER A 220 16.02 -9.88 13.37
CA SER A 220 16.92 -8.74 13.20
C SER A 220 16.71 -7.67 14.28
N TYR A 221 15.45 -7.37 14.62
CA TYR A 221 15.11 -6.43 15.69
C TYR A 221 15.62 -6.92 17.05
N ALA A 222 15.41 -8.20 17.38
CA ALA A 222 15.92 -8.81 18.60
C ALA A 222 17.47 -8.79 18.66
N MET A 223 18.14 -9.07 17.54
CA MET A 223 19.61 -8.99 17.44
C MET A 223 20.11 -7.56 17.70
N VAL A 224 19.55 -6.55 17.02
CA VAL A 224 19.95 -5.14 17.21
C VAL A 224 19.67 -4.68 18.64
N SER A 225 18.51 -5.05 19.20
CA SER A 225 18.17 -4.75 20.60
C SER A 225 19.18 -5.36 21.57
N SER A 226 19.55 -6.63 21.39
CA SER A 226 20.55 -7.30 22.23
C SER A 226 21.93 -6.65 22.11
N MET A 227 22.31 -6.16 20.92
CA MET A 227 23.56 -5.46 20.69
C MET A 227 23.59 -4.11 21.42
N ILE A 228 22.47 -3.37 21.40
CA ILE A 228 22.33 -2.11 22.13
C ILE A 228 22.43 -2.34 23.65
N SER A 229 21.74 -3.35 24.19
CA SER A 229 21.84 -3.69 25.62
C SER A 229 23.27 -4.03 26.03
N ARG A 230 23.97 -4.86 25.24
CA ARG A 230 25.40 -5.18 25.51
C ARG A 230 26.30 -3.95 25.46
N LEU A 231 26.05 -3.03 24.51
CA LEU A 231 26.78 -1.77 24.43
C LEU A 231 26.54 -0.90 25.67
N ASP A 232 25.33 -0.90 26.20
CA ASP A 232 24.98 -0.16 27.43
C ASP A 232 25.63 -0.80 28.67
N ASP A 233 25.60 -2.12 28.79
CA ASP A 233 26.29 -2.87 29.86
C ASP A 233 27.81 -2.60 29.86
N LEU A 234 28.43 -2.60 28.68
CA LEU A 234 29.85 -2.29 28.51
C LEU A 234 30.18 -0.87 28.95
N ARG A 235 29.34 0.11 28.62
CA ARG A 235 29.49 1.49 29.07
C ARG A 235 29.34 1.61 30.58
N GLY A 236 28.30 1.00 31.16
CA GLY A 236 28.07 1.02 32.60
C GLY A 236 29.21 0.35 33.38
N THR A 237 29.82 -0.70 32.82
CA THR A 237 31.00 -1.35 33.42
C THR A 237 32.26 -0.49 33.29
N ALA A 238 32.48 0.17 32.15
CA ALA A 238 33.60 1.08 31.96
C ALA A 238 33.53 2.30 32.89
N ILE A 239 32.35 2.88 33.09
CA ILE A 239 32.13 4.00 34.02
C ILE A 239 32.42 3.57 35.46
N ARG A 240 31.90 2.41 35.89
CA ARG A 240 32.17 1.86 37.24
C ARG A 240 33.66 1.62 37.48
N ARG A 241 34.36 1.01 36.51
CA ARG A 241 35.82 0.80 36.61
C ARG A 241 36.62 2.09 36.66
N LEU A 242 36.17 3.16 35.99
CA LEU A 242 36.80 4.48 36.08
C LEU A 242 36.57 5.12 37.45
N ALA A 243 35.40 4.92 38.05
CA ALA A 243 35.07 5.43 39.38
C ALA A 243 35.85 4.72 40.50
N ASP A 244 36.15 3.41 40.37
CA ASP A 244 36.93 2.65 41.36
C ASP A 244 38.44 2.98 41.36
N VAL A 245 38.94 3.70 40.36
CA VAL A 245 40.38 4.02 40.20
C VAL A 245 40.67 5.49 40.58
N ALA A 246 39.66 6.26 40.96
CA ALA A 246 39.76 7.65 41.45
C ALA A 246 39.51 7.71 42.96
#